data_AF-A0A7Y5PWC0-F1
#
_entry.id   AF-A0A7Y5PWC0-F1
#
_cell.length_a   1.000
_cell.length_b   1.000
_cell.length_c   1.000
_cell.angle_alpha   90.00
_cell.angle_beta   90.00
_cell.angle_gamma   90.00
#
_symmetry.space_group_name_H-M   'P 1'
#
loop_
_entity.id
_entity.type
_entity.pdbx_description
1 polymer ?
#
loop_
_entity_poly.entity_id
_entity_poly.type
_entity_poly.pdbx_seq_one_letter_code
_entity_poly.pdbx_strand_id
1 'polypeptide(L)'
;LTRDLLQARTKLVGGGAAPAVVARSGVTLDTLRRLVEEDSHTHGPLTGRSVEEFLVGEQYLGFRNFERVVTRVATSFQQIFNENTILPGTEGSNYRMLVEALLAAPEDEAAREALVSYVDDLGLWLAASVHAHRRAALRYFEVLKSELSEAALTKQKSISGLGFMVRAELWTRAQQYLARQSATLVEERLEAFAREEANAIVSGRRDGG
;
A
#
# COMPACT_ATOMS: atom_id res chain seq x y z
N LEU A 1 3.39 15.99 -5.25
CA LEU A 1 3.26 14.55 -4.92
C LEU A 1 3.43 13.64 -6.13
N THR A 2 2.55 13.67 -7.14
CA THR A 2 2.73 12.86 -8.38
C THR A 2 3.98 13.27 -9.17
N ARG A 3 4.31 14.57 -9.16
CA ARG A 3 5.51 15.13 -9.79
C ARG A 3 6.80 14.79 -9.04
N ASP A 4 6.72 14.66 -7.71
CA ASP A 4 7.87 14.38 -6.85
C ASP A 4 8.23 12.88 -6.89
N LEU A 5 7.22 12.00 -6.97
CA LEU A 5 7.43 10.56 -7.19
C LEU A 5 7.96 10.26 -8.59
N LEU A 6 7.49 10.98 -9.61
CA LEU A 6 8.07 10.90 -10.96
C LEU A 6 9.49 11.47 -11.02
N GLN A 7 9.79 12.57 -10.30
CA GLN A 7 11.15 13.09 -10.18
C GLN A 7 12.08 12.14 -9.41
N ALA A 8 11.58 11.44 -8.37
CA ALA A 8 12.35 10.43 -7.66
C ALA A 8 12.69 9.23 -8.58
N ARG A 9 11.71 8.78 -9.38
CA ARG A 9 11.93 7.74 -10.41
C ARG A 9 12.93 8.19 -11.48
N THR A 10 12.85 9.44 -11.94
CA THR A 10 13.75 9.97 -12.98
C THR A 10 15.17 10.20 -12.42
N LYS A 11 15.31 10.55 -11.14
CA LYS A 11 16.61 10.64 -10.46
C LYS A 11 17.25 9.27 -10.20
N LEU A 12 16.45 8.22 -9.95
CA LEU A 12 16.92 6.84 -9.84
C LEU A 12 17.37 6.25 -11.18
N VAL A 13 16.74 6.65 -12.28
CA VAL A 13 17.03 6.12 -13.64
C VAL A 13 18.09 6.96 -14.39
N GLY A 14 18.27 8.24 -14.04
CA GLY A 14 19.02 9.21 -14.86
C GLY A 14 20.38 9.68 -14.37
N GLY A 15 20.97 9.09 -13.32
CA GLY A 15 22.17 9.68 -12.70
C GLY A 15 23.17 8.68 -12.15
N GLY A 16 24.11 8.28 -13.01
CA GLY A 16 25.52 8.07 -12.65
C GLY A 16 25.83 7.03 -11.57
N ALA A 17 26.21 5.84 -12.01
CA ALA A 17 26.84 4.79 -11.21
C ALA A 17 26.05 4.41 -9.95
N ALA A 18 25.15 3.44 -10.09
CA ALA A 18 24.95 2.49 -8.99
C ALA A 18 26.36 2.09 -8.50
N PRO A 19 26.65 2.17 -7.19
CA PRO A 19 27.86 1.55 -6.71
C PRO A 19 27.69 0.08 -7.04
N ALA A 20 28.39 -0.36 -8.08
CA ALA A 20 28.73 -1.74 -8.27
C ALA A 20 29.61 -2.11 -7.07
N VAL A 21 28.95 -2.34 -5.93
CA VAL A 21 29.42 -3.26 -4.91
C VAL A 21 29.42 -4.57 -5.67
N VAL A 22 30.54 -4.84 -6.34
CA VAL A 22 30.87 -6.14 -6.89
C VAL A 22 30.97 -7.02 -5.66
N ALA A 23 29.81 -7.54 -5.26
CA ALA A 23 29.66 -8.60 -4.30
C ALA A 23 30.75 -9.63 -4.60
N ARG A 24 31.62 -9.90 -3.62
CA ARG A 24 32.36 -11.15 -3.65
C ARG A 24 31.32 -12.26 -3.53
N SER A 25 30.87 -12.74 -4.69
CA SER A 25 29.54 -13.32 -4.92
C SER A 25 29.17 -14.47 -3.99
N GLY A 26 30.13 -15.23 -3.48
CA GLY A 26 29.85 -16.37 -2.58
C GLY A 26 29.21 -15.97 -1.25
N VAL A 27 29.79 -14.99 -0.55
CA VAL A 27 29.38 -14.64 0.83
C VAL A 27 27.99 -13.97 0.86
N THR A 28 27.70 -13.19 -0.17
CA THR A 28 26.42 -12.49 -0.33
C THR A 28 25.29 -13.45 -0.74
N LEU A 29 25.58 -14.41 -1.63
CA LEU A 29 24.64 -15.48 -1.99
C LEU A 29 24.36 -16.41 -0.81
N ASP A 30 25.36 -16.76 -0.02
CA ASP A 30 25.19 -17.59 1.17
C ASP A 30 24.34 -16.89 2.24
N THR A 31 24.50 -15.57 2.39
CA THR A 31 23.65 -14.77 3.29
C THR A 31 22.20 -14.74 2.82
N LEU A 32 21.96 -14.52 1.53
CA LEU A 32 20.61 -14.58 0.95
C LEU A 32 19.97 -15.95 1.09
N ARG A 33 20.71 -17.02 0.78
CA ARG A 33 20.24 -18.41 0.90
C ARG A 33 19.80 -18.72 2.33
N ARG A 34 20.59 -18.32 3.33
CA ARG A 34 20.24 -18.49 4.74
C ARG A 34 18.97 -17.73 5.13
N LEU A 35 18.87 -16.45 4.73
CA LEU A 35 17.70 -15.60 5.01
C LEU A 35 16.41 -16.15 4.39
N VAL A 36 16.54 -16.75 3.22
CA VAL A 36 15.46 -17.39 2.48
C VAL A 36 15.04 -18.70 3.13
N GLU A 37 15.98 -19.59 3.46
CA GLU A 37 15.70 -20.88 4.10
C GLU A 37 15.02 -20.72 5.46
N GLU A 38 15.53 -19.81 6.28
CA GLU A 38 15.05 -19.61 7.65
C GLU A 38 13.69 -18.90 7.70
N ASP A 39 13.36 -18.06 6.71
CA ASP A 39 12.10 -17.29 6.61
C ASP A 39 11.66 -16.64 7.92
N SER A 40 12.64 -16.29 8.76
CA SER A 40 12.39 -16.04 10.15
C SER A 40 12.47 -14.55 10.44
N HIS A 41 11.36 -14.02 10.93
CA HIS A 41 11.23 -12.67 11.50
C HIS A 41 12.10 -12.46 12.76
N THR A 42 12.85 -13.49 13.15
CA THR A 42 13.72 -13.61 14.32
C THR A 42 15.20 -13.53 13.98
N HIS A 43 15.56 -13.08 12.78
CA HIS A 43 16.94 -12.71 12.52
C HIS A 43 17.37 -11.65 13.53
N GLY A 44 18.32 -12.03 14.39
CA GLY A 44 19.01 -11.10 15.27
C GLY A 44 19.67 -9.99 14.44
N PRO A 45 20.04 -8.87 15.08
CA PRO A 45 20.63 -7.75 14.36
C PRO A 45 21.84 -8.22 13.53
N LEU A 46 21.88 -7.83 12.25
CA LEU A 46 22.98 -8.13 11.31
C LEU A 46 24.30 -7.40 11.69
N THR A 47 24.36 -6.82 12.88
CA THR A 47 25.51 -6.15 13.48
C THR A 47 26.71 -7.11 13.57
N GLY A 48 27.86 -6.67 13.08
CA GLY A 48 29.11 -7.46 13.07
C GLY A 48 29.35 -8.25 11.79
N ARG A 49 28.44 -8.21 10.81
CA ARG A 49 28.68 -8.72 9.46
C ARG A 49 29.47 -7.75 8.59
N SER A 50 29.98 -8.24 7.46
CA SER A 50 30.56 -7.35 6.45
C SER A 50 29.50 -6.35 5.96
N VAL A 51 29.95 -5.19 5.48
CA VAL A 51 29.06 -4.14 4.95
C VAL A 51 28.14 -4.68 3.84
N GLU A 52 28.67 -5.58 3.00
CA GLU A 52 27.96 -6.17 1.87
C GLU A 52 26.84 -7.12 2.35
N GLU A 53 27.14 -8.01 3.30
CA GLU A 53 26.16 -8.91 3.91
C GLU A 53 25.08 -8.13 4.68
N PHE A 54 25.47 -7.06 5.36
CA PHE A 54 24.54 -6.18 6.06
C PHE A 54 23.57 -5.53 5.07
N LEU A 55 24.07 -4.90 3.99
CA LEU A 55 23.23 -4.23 3.01
C LEU A 55 22.26 -5.19 2.32
N VAL A 56 22.74 -6.35 1.88
CA VAL A 56 21.90 -7.35 1.20
C VAL A 56 20.88 -7.96 2.16
N GLY A 57 21.27 -8.22 3.40
CA GLY A 57 20.35 -8.72 4.42
C GLY A 57 19.25 -7.72 4.77
N GLU A 58 19.61 -6.45 4.99
CA GLU A 58 18.66 -5.38 5.26
C GLU A 58 17.70 -5.14 4.08
N GLN A 59 18.20 -5.21 2.83
CA GLN A 59 17.34 -5.11 1.65
C GLN A 59 16.32 -6.25 1.58
N TYR A 60 16.75 -7.50 1.76
CA TYR A 60 15.86 -8.65 1.76
C TYR A 60 14.80 -8.56 2.87
N LEU A 61 15.22 -8.26 4.11
CA LEU A 61 14.32 -8.09 5.24
C LEU A 61 13.35 -6.92 5.03
N GLY A 62 13.83 -5.81 4.45
CA GLY A 62 13.03 -4.66 4.06
C GLY A 62 11.92 -5.04 3.08
N PHE A 63 12.25 -5.72 1.98
CA PHE A 63 11.26 -6.17 1.00
C PHE A 63 10.24 -7.15 1.59
N ARG A 64 10.68 -8.14 2.39
CA ARG A 64 9.77 -9.05 3.10
C ARG A 64 8.85 -8.31 4.07
N ASN A 65 9.33 -7.29 4.76
CA ASN A 65 8.49 -6.48 5.64
C ASN A 65 7.48 -5.64 4.86
N PHE A 66 7.88 -5.06 3.72
CA PHE A 66 6.96 -4.35 2.84
C PHE A 66 5.89 -5.27 2.28
N GLU A 67 6.28 -6.44 1.79
CA GLU A 67 5.37 -7.48 1.29
C GLU A 67 4.33 -7.85 2.36
N ARG A 68 4.75 -8.05 3.61
CA ARG A 68 3.82 -8.35 4.72
C ARG A 68 2.86 -7.22 5.03
N VAL A 69 3.36 -5.98 5.09
CA VAL A 69 2.52 -4.80 5.32
C VAL A 69 1.52 -4.66 4.20
N VAL A 70 1.99 -4.75 2.95
CA VAL A 70 1.16 -4.62 1.76
C VAL A 70 0.15 -5.74 1.68
N THR A 71 0.54 -7.01 1.85
CA THR A 71 -0.40 -8.13 1.87
C THR A 71 -1.41 -7.97 2.98
N ARG A 72 -1.03 -7.55 4.19
CA ARG A 72 -2.01 -7.32 5.27
C ARG A 72 -3.02 -6.24 4.88
N VAL A 73 -2.54 -5.10 4.38
CA VAL A 73 -3.39 -3.98 3.98
C VAL A 73 -4.26 -4.36 2.77
N ALA A 74 -3.69 -5.05 1.79
CA ALA A 74 -4.38 -5.49 0.59
C ALA A 74 -5.37 -6.64 0.87
N THR A 75 -5.07 -7.55 1.79
CA THR A 75 -6.00 -8.56 2.31
C THR A 75 -7.16 -7.89 3.05
N SER A 76 -6.92 -6.84 3.84
CA SER A 76 -8.01 -6.02 4.40
C SER A 76 -8.87 -5.38 3.30
N PHE A 77 -8.30 -5.06 2.14
CA PHE A 77 -9.04 -4.57 0.98
C PHE A 77 -9.75 -5.66 0.17
N GLN A 78 -9.18 -6.85 0.03
CA GLN A 78 -9.72 -7.89 -0.87
C GLN A 78 -10.46 -9.02 -0.15
N GLN A 79 -10.42 -9.07 1.18
CA GLN A 79 -10.98 -10.14 2.01
C GLN A 79 -10.46 -11.56 1.65
N ILE A 80 -9.34 -11.65 0.95
CA ILE A 80 -8.68 -12.93 0.63
C ILE A 80 -7.70 -13.24 1.75
N PHE A 81 -8.09 -14.12 2.66
CA PHE A 81 -7.18 -14.66 3.67
C PHE A 81 -6.16 -15.57 2.96
N ASN A 82 -4.88 -15.23 3.07
CA ASN A 82 -3.79 -16.09 2.63
C ASN A 82 -2.81 -16.27 3.78
N GLU A 83 -2.61 -17.52 4.21
CA GLU A 83 -1.67 -17.88 5.27
C GLU A 83 -0.22 -17.59 4.85
N ASN A 84 0.03 -17.63 3.55
CA ASN A 84 1.30 -17.23 2.97
C ASN A 84 1.22 -15.74 2.59
N THR A 85 2.26 -14.98 2.91
CA THR A 85 2.36 -13.58 2.46
C THR A 85 2.45 -13.58 0.94
N ILE A 86 1.33 -13.38 0.26
CA ILE A 86 1.19 -13.40 -1.20
C ILE A 86 0.54 -12.09 -1.62
N LEU A 87 1.08 -11.46 -2.67
CA LEU A 87 0.49 -10.25 -3.21
C LEU A 87 -0.76 -10.60 -4.02
N PRO A 88 -1.80 -9.76 -3.98
CA PRO A 88 -2.94 -9.92 -4.85
C PRO A 88 -2.62 -10.00 -6.35
N GLY A 89 -3.11 -11.06 -6.99
CA GLY A 89 -2.96 -11.25 -8.43
C GLY A 89 -1.59 -11.73 -8.88
N THR A 90 -0.69 -12.07 -7.95
CA THR A 90 0.46 -12.92 -8.26
C THR A 90 0.00 -14.37 -8.15
N GLU A 91 0.22 -15.19 -9.17
CA GLU A 91 -0.27 -16.59 -9.30
C GLU A 91 0.39 -17.55 -8.28
N GLY A 92 0.26 -17.27 -6.99
CA GLY A 92 0.86 -18.06 -5.90
C GLY A 92 2.34 -17.77 -5.63
N SER A 93 3.01 -16.94 -6.44
CA SER A 93 4.40 -16.51 -6.19
C SER A 93 4.47 -15.48 -5.07
N ASN A 94 5.46 -15.61 -4.20
CA ASN A 94 5.82 -14.62 -3.20
C ASN A 94 7.29 -14.21 -3.37
N TYR A 95 7.71 -13.11 -2.73
CA TYR A 95 9.07 -12.58 -2.88
C TYR A 95 10.13 -13.64 -2.57
N ARG A 96 9.91 -14.44 -1.52
CA ARG A 96 10.82 -15.52 -1.11
C ARG A 96 11.01 -16.55 -2.23
N MET A 97 9.93 -17.06 -2.82
CA MET A 97 9.98 -18.06 -3.89
C MET A 97 10.73 -17.55 -5.13
N LEU A 98 10.57 -16.27 -5.46
CA LEU A 98 11.28 -15.66 -6.59
C LEU A 98 12.78 -15.51 -6.31
N VAL A 99 13.15 -15.17 -5.08
CA VAL A 99 14.55 -15.14 -4.65
C VAL A 99 15.14 -16.56 -4.60
N GLU A 100 14.39 -17.57 -4.13
CA GLU A 100 14.80 -18.99 -4.16
C GLU A 100 15.11 -19.46 -5.58
N ALA A 101 14.22 -19.16 -6.53
CA ALA A 101 14.41 -19.51 -7.94
C ALA A 101 15.69 -18.89 -8.51
N LEU A 102 15.96 -17.62 -8.22
CA LEU A 102 17.17 -16.93 -8.65
C LEU A 102 18.44 -17.43 -7.97
N LEU A 103 18.37 -17.88 -6.72
CA LEU A 103 19.50 -18.50 -6.04
C LEU A 103 19.82 -19.89 -6.60
N ALA A 104 18.82 -20.61 -7.11
CA ALA A 104 18.99 -21.91 -7.75
C ALA A 104 19.50 -21.78 -9.20
N ALA A 105 19.05 -20.76 -9.93
CA ALA A 105 19.46 -20.47 -11.30
C ALA A 105 19.78 -18.97 -11.48
N PRO A 106 21.00 -18.52 -11.12
CA PRO A 106 21.36 -17.10 -11.17
C PRO A 106 21.28 -16.47 -12.56
N GLU A 107 21.45 -17.24 -13.62
CA GLU A 107 21.40 -16.76 -15.00
C GLU A 107 20.00 -16.87 -15.64
N ASP A 108 18.97 -17.20 -14.87
CA ASP A 108 17.59 -17.28 -15.36
C ASP A 108 16.99 -15.88 -15.52
N GLU A 109 17.01 -15.38 -16.76
CA GLU A 109 16.48 -14.06 -17.11
C GLU A 109 14.96 -13.95 -16.85
N ALA A 110 14.20 -15.03 -17.07
CA ALA A 110 12.76 -15.01 -16.82
C ALA A 110 12.45 -14.89 -15.32
N ALA A 111 13.23 -15.55 -14.47
CA ALA A 111 13.13 -15.39 -13.03
C ALA A 111 13.52 -13.97 -12.57
N ARG A 112 14.49 -13.32 -13.24
CA ARG A 112 14.89 -11.93 -12.96
C ARG A 112 13.76 -10.98 -13.31
N GLU A 113 13.18 -11.13 -14.51
CA GLU A 113 12.03 -10.33 -14.96
C GLU A 113 10.82 -10.51 -14.03
N ALA A 114 10.53 -11.75 -13.61
CA ALA A 114 9.47 -12.04 -12.66
C ALA A 114 9.69 -11.36 -11.30
N LEU A 115 10.91 -11.37 -10.77
CA LEU A 115 11.25 -10.65 -9.53
C LEU A 115 11.10 -9.14 -9.69
N VAL A 116 11.57 -8.57 -10.81
CA VAL A 116 11.42 -7.14 -11.10
C VAL A 116 9.94 -6.75 -11.16
N SER A 117 9.14 -7.51 -11.91
CA SER A 117 7.69 -7.28 -12.01
C SER A 117 7.02 -7.37 -10.64
N TYR A 118 7.42 -8.36 -9.82
CA TYR A 118 6.88 -8.54 -8.48
C TYR A 118 7.20 -7.34 -7.57
N VAL A 119 8.43 -6.82 -7.60
CA VAL A 119 8.83 -5.64 -6.83
C VAL A 119 8.09 -4.38 -7.31
N ASP A 120 7.88 -4.25 -8.61
CA ASP A 120 7.10 -3.16 -9.21
C ASP A 120 5.64 -3.17 -8.75
N ASP A 121 5.03 -4.36 -8.69
CA ASP A 121 3.67 -4.57 -8.18
C ASP A 121 3.59 -4.32 -6.68
N LEU A 122 4.60 -4.75 -5.92
CA LEU A 122 4.71 -4.45 -4.49
C LEU A 122 4.76 -2.94 -4.25
N GLY A 123 5.57 -2.22 -5.04
CA GLY A 123 5.66 -0.77 -5.00
C GLY A 123 4.35 -0.08 -5.38
N LEU A 124 3.64 -0.61 -6.39
CA LEU A 124 2.32 -0.11 -6.78
C LEU A 124 1.30 -0.27 -5.66
N TRP A 125 1.23 -1.45 -5.05
CA TRP A 125 0.32 -1.71 -3.95
C TRP A 125 0.66 -0.90 -2.71
N LEU A 126 1.94 -0.67 -2.42
CA LEU A 126 2.36 0.22 -1.34
C LEU A 126 1.88 1.66 -1.60
N ALA A 127 2.11 2.17 -2.80
CA ALA A 127 1.64 3.50 -3.20
C ALA A 127 0.11 3.58 -3.14
N ALA A 128 -0.59 2.58 -3.68
CA ALA A 128 -2.04 2.48 -3.67
C ALA A 128 -2.58 2.50 -2.24
N SER A 129 -1.99 1.72 -1.34
CA SER A 129 -2.38 1.64 0.07
C SER A 129 -2.26 3.00 0.78
N VAL A 130 -1.13 3.68 0.61
CA VAL A 130 -0.90 5.01 1.23
C VAL A 130 -1.83 6.07 0.63
N HIS A 131 -2.01 6.07 -0.69
CA HIS A 131 -2.86 7.05 -1.36
C HIS A 131 -4.35 6.81 -1.13
N ALA A 132 -4.78 5.56 -1.01
CA ALA A 132 -6.15 5.16 -0.80
C ALA A 132 -6.73 5.79 0.48
N HIS A 133 -6.05 5.69 1.62
CA HIS A 133 -6.54 6.27 2.87
C HIS A 133 -6.68 7.79 2.80
N ARG A 134 -5.73 8.48 2.16
CA ARG A 134 -5.83 9.93 1.97
C ARG A 134 -7.01 10.30 1.07
N ARG A 135 -7.20 9.59 -0.04
CA ARG A 135 -8.32 9.85 -0.96
C ARG A 135 -9.66 9.49 -0.33
N ALA A 136 -9.71 8.41 0.44
CA ALA A 136 -10.87 8.01 1.22
C ALA A 136 -11.30 9.10 2.21
N ALA A 137 -10.35 9.69 2.94
CA ALA A 137 -10.63 10.79 3.86
C ALA A 137 -11.19 12.02 3.13
N LEU A 138 -10.61 12.40 1.99
CA LEU A 138 -11.11 13.52 1.17
C LEU A 138 -12.52 13.23 0.64
N ARG A 139 -12.75 12.02 0.13
CA ARG A 139 -14.05 11.59 -0.38
C ARG A 139 -15.10 11.56 0.73
N TYR A 140 -14.76 11.03 1.89
CA TYR A 140 -15.63 11.03 3.07
C TYR A 140 -16.00 12.45 3.48
N PHE A 141 -15.05 13.38 3.47
CA PHE A 141 -15.31 14.78 3.76
C PHE A 141 -16.29 15.42 2.76
N GLU A 142 -16.14 15.16 1.46
CA GLU A 142 -17.08 15.68 0.44
C GLU A 142 -18.48 15.07 0.59
N VAL A 143 -18.58 13.77 0.92
CA VAL A 143 -19.86 13.12 1.22
C VAL A 143 -20.51 13.76 2.45
N LEU A 144 -19.74 13.94 3.53
CA LEU A 144 -20.24 14.57 4.76
C LEU A 144 -20.72 16.01 4.49
N LYS A 145 -19.97 16.79 3.71
CA LYS A 145 -20.36 18.14 3.30
C LYS A 145 -21.65 18.14 2.49
N SER A 146 -21.83 17.17 1.59
CA SER A 146 -23.07 17.00 0.82
C SER A 146 -24.24 16.61 1.72
N GLU A 147 -24.04 15.68 2.65
CA GLU A 147 -25.07 15.21 3.60
C GLU A 147 -25.47 16.31 4.61
N LEU A 148 -24.57 17.24 4.93
CA LEU A 148 -24.82 18.41 5.78
C LEU A 148 -25.29 19.66 5.01
N SER A 149 -25.49 19.56 3.69
CA SER A 149 -26.01 20.67 2.91
C SER A 149 -27.46 21.00 3.29
N GLU A 150 -27.88 22.25 3.13
CA GLU A 150 -29.26 22.67 3.36
C GLU A 150 -30.27 21.81 2.57
N ALA A 151 -29.97 21.54 1.30
CA ALA A 151 -30.79 20.67 0.46
C ALA A 151 -30.95 19.26 1.06
N ALA A 152 -29.86 18.65 1.55
CA ALA A 152 -29.93 17.33 2.18
C ALA A 152 -30.69 17.35 3.51
N LEU A 153 -30.42 18.35 4.38
CA LEU A 153 -31.05 18.48 5.71
C LEU A 153 -32.54 18.83 5.66
N THR A 154 -33.02 19.38 4.54
CA THR A 154 -34.44 19.71 4.31
C THR A 154 -35.17 18.64 3.49
N LYS A 155 -34.47 17.66 2.90
CA LYS A 155 -35.05 16.66 1.98
C LYS A 155 -36.24 15.88 2.56
N GLN A 156 -36.20 15.56 3.86
CA GLN A 156 -37.27 14.81 4.53
C GLN A 156 -38.36 15.70 5.15
N LYS A 157 -38.01 16.92 5.56
CA LYS A 157 -38.93 17.84 6.23
C LYS A 157 -38.53 19.26 5.90
N SER A 158 -39.35 20.01 5.18
CA SER A 158 -39.08 21.43 4.91
C SER A 158 -39.00 22.22 6.23
N ILE A 159 -38.17 23.26 6.24
CA ILE A 159 -38.10 24.20 7.37
C ILE A 159 -38.84 25.47 6.94
N SER A 160 -39.88 25.83 7.70
CA SER A 160 -40.67 27.04 7.48
C SER A 160 -40.41 28.03 8.61
N GLY A 161 -40.09 29.28 8.29
CA GLY A 161 -39.85 30.33 9.29
C GLY A 161 -38.99 31.48 8.77
N LEU A 162 -38.73 32.46 9.63
CA LEU A 162 -37.79 33.57 9.35
C LEU A 162 -36.34 33.05 9.30
N GLY A 163 -35.46 33.70 8.54
CA GLY A 163 -34.11 33.20 8.24
C GLY A 163 -33.25 32.81 9.45
N PHE A 164 -33.42 33.45 10.61
CA PHE A 164 -32.70 33.05 11.84
C PHE A 164 -33.23 31.73 12.44
N MET A 165 -34.54 31.48 12.38
CA MET A 165 -35.15 30.22 12.81
C MET A 165 -34.74 29.08 11.88
N VAL A 166 -34.65 29.36 10.56
CA VAL A 166 -34.18 28.40 9.57
C VAL A 166 -32.74 27.96 9.87
N ARG A 167 -31.83 28.91 10.15
CA ARG A 167 -30.44 28.58 10.49
C ARG A 167 -30.31 27.78 11.78
N ALA A 168 -31.07 28.14 12.82
CA ALA A 168 -31.05 27.42 14.10
C ALA A 168 -31.52 25.96 13.92
N GLU A 169 -32.62 25.75 13.20
CA GLU A 169 -33.15 24.41 12.89
C GLU A 169 -32.19 23.59 12.02
N LEU A 170 -31.57 24.20 11.00
CA LEU A 170 -30.54 23.55 10.19
C LEU A 170 -29.35 23.09 11.05
N TRP A 171 -28.91 23.94 11.98
CA TRP A 171 -27.84 23.58 12.91
C TRP A 171 -28.23 22.41 13.82
N THR A 172 -29.44 22.43 14.38
CA THR A 172 -29.95 21.30 15.19
C THR A 172 -29.97 19.99 14.40
N ARG A 173 -30.41 20.02 13.14
CA ARG A 173 -30.43 18.83 12.28
C ARG A 173 -29.04 18.35 11.92
N ALA A 174 -28.11 19.25 11.64
CA ALA A 174 -26.70 18.93 11.43
C ALA A 174 -26.10 18.25 12.67
N GLN A 175 -26.36 18.78 13.87
CA GLN A 175 -25.93 18.17 15.13
C GLN A 175 -26.54 16.78 15.33
N GLN A 176 -27.83 16.60 15.06
CA GLN A 176 -28.48 15.29 15.15
C GLN A 176 -27.90 14.30 14.13
N TYR A 177 -27.58 14.75 12.92
CA TYR A 177 -26.93 13.92 11.92
C TYR A 177 -25.53 13.48 12.38
N LEU A 178 -24.71 14.42 12.85
CA LEU A 178 -23.36 14.16 13.35
C LEU A 178 -23.38 13.25 14.59
N ALA A 179 -24.36 13.41 15.49
CA ALA A 179 -24.50 12.55 16.67
C ALA A 179 -24.83 11.09 16.32
N ARG A 180 -25.35 10.83 15.11
CA ARG A 180 -25.57 9.46 14.61
C ARG A 180 -24.34 8.86 13.94
N GLN A 181 -23.29 9.66 13.67
CA GLN A 181 -22.02 9.18 13.15
C GLN A 181 -21.21 8.57 14.30
N SER A 182 -21.33 7.27 14.51
CA SER A 182 -20.45 6.55 15.44
C SER A 182 -19.04 6.43 14.85
N ALA A 183 -18.04 6.27 15.71
CA ALA A 183 -16.66 6.01 15.27
C ALA A 183 -16.58 4.80 14.33
N THR A 184 -17.30 3.73 14.66
CA THR A 184 -17.40 2.51 13.83
C THR A 184 -17.96 2.80 12.44
N LEU A 185 -19.04 3.59 12.32
CA LEU A 185 -19.61 3.93 11.01
C LEU A 185 -18.66 4.77 10.16
N VAL A 186 -17.91 5.68 10.79
CA VAL A 186 -16.89 6.51 10.13
C VAL A 186 -15.76 5.63 9.62
N GLU A 187 -15.25 4.73 10.47
CA GLU A 187 -14.21 3.75 10.12
C GLU A 187 -14.64 2.86 8.96
N GLU A 188 -15.81 2.22 9.04
CA GLU A 188 -16.36 1.36 7.98
C GLU A 188 -16.47 2.10 6.63
N ARG A 189 -16.97 3.35 6.64
CA ARG A 189 -17.07 4.17 5.43
C ARG A 189 -15.71 4.53 4.85
N LEU A 190 -14.75 4.90 5.71
CA LEU A 190 -13.38 5.22 5.29
C LEU A 190 -12.67 4.00 4.71
N GLU A 191 -12.84 2.82 5.32
CA GLU A 191 -12.29 1.57 4.82
C GLU A 191 -12.89 1.19 3.46
N ALA A 192 -14.21 1.33 3.30
CA ALA A 192 -14.88 1.08 2.03
C ALA A 192 -14.34 2.00 0.91
N PHE A 193 -14.19 3.30 1.17
CA PHE A 193 -13.61 4.22 0.19
C PHE A 193 -12.13 3.92 -0.08
N ALA A 194 -11.35 3.56 0.94
CA ALA A 194 -9.95 3.21 0.75
C ALA A 194 -9.82 1.96 -0.14
N ARG A 195 -10.67 0.95 0.08
CA ARG A 195 -10.73 -0.25 -0.77
C ARG A 195 -11.01 0.09 -2.23
N GLU A 196 -12.03 0.90 -2.50
CA GLU A 196 -12.38 1.33 -3.86
C GLU A 196 -11.22 2.08 -4.54
N GLU A 197 -10.59 3.01 -3.83
CA GLU A 197 -9.48 3.81 -4.35
C GLU A 197 -8.21 2.97 -4.59
N ALA A 198 -7.89 2.04 -3.68
CA ALA A 198 -6.75 1.13 -3.84
C ALA A 198 -6.94 0.24 -5.08
N ASN A 199 -8.12 -0.35 -5.25
CA ASN A 199 -8.44 -1.19 -6.40
C ASN A 199 -8.39 -0.39 -7.71
N ALA A 200 -8.89 0.85 -7.72
CA ALA A 200 -8.84 1.69 -8.92
C ALA A 200 -7.39 2.00 -9.36
N ILE A 201 -6.48 2.25 -8.42
CA ILE A 201 -5.06 2.52 -8.71
C ILE A 201 -4.39 1.27 -9.31
N VAL A 202 -4.65 0.10 -8.74
CA VAL A 202 -4.04 -1.17 -9.17
C VAL A 202 -4.59 -1.61 -10.52
N SER A 203 -5.91 -1.57 -10.73
CA SER A 203 -6.55 -1.93 -12.00
C SER A 203 -6.18 -0.95 -13.13
N GLY A 204 -6.11 0.35 -12.84
CA GLY A 204 -5.78 1.36 -13.86
C GLY A 204 -4.39 1.22 -14.48
N ARG A 205 -3.44 0.55 -13.82
CA ARG A 205 -2.13 0.23 -14.40
C ARG A 205 -2.16 -1.03 -15.28
N ARG A 206 -2.99 -2.02 -14.93
CA ARG A 206 -3.11 -3.28 -15.68
C ARG A 206 -3.80 -3.10 -17.04
N ASP A 207 -4.72 -2.16 -17.14
CA ASP A 207 -5.48 -1.90 -18.38
C ASP A 207 -4.79 -0.89 -19.32
N GLY A 208 -3.72 -0.23 -18.85
CA GLY A 208 -3.03 0.85 -19.57
C GLY A 208 -1.59 0.53 -20.02
N GLY A 209 -1.17 -0.74 -19.88
CA GLY A 209 0.14 -1.26 -20.29
C GLY A 209 0.09 -1.91 -21.67
#